data_AF-A0A3D2F9L0-F1
#
_entry.id   AF-A0A3D2F9L0-F1
#
_cell.length_a   1.000
_cell.length_b   1.000
_cell.length_c   1.000
_cell.angle_alpha   90.00
_cell.angle_beta   90.00
_cell.angle_gamma   90.00
#
_symmetry.space_group_name_H-M   'P 1'
#
loop_
_entity.id
_entity.type
_entity.pdbx_description
1 polymer ?
#
loop_
_entity_poly.entity_id
_entity_poly.type
_entity_poly.pdbx_seq_one_letter_code
_entity_poly.pdbx_strand_id
1 'polypeptide(L)'
;MTSPDHVSTHDAPEDVRNENILIYVDGNLVPREQAVVSVYDSGFMLGDGVWEGMRIYDGHIAFMDDHIDRLLEAALYIDLEI
;
A
#
# COMPACT_ATOMS: atom_id res chain seq x y z
N MET A 1 2.30 24.30 15.10
CA MET A 1 1.05 24.86 14.56
C MET A 1 0.98 24.45 13.11
N THR A 2 0.36 23.30 12.81
CA THR A 2 0.12 22.85 11.43
C THR A 2 -1.12 23.57 10.93
N SER A 3 -1.01 24.25 9.79
CA SER A 3 -2.15 24.91 9.14
C SER A 3 -3.22 23.86 8.78
N PRO A 4 -4.52 24.15 8.96
CA PRO A 4 -5.62 23.22 8.71
C PRO A 4 -5.82 22.80 7.25
N ASP A 5 -5.05 23.37 6.31
CA ASP A 5 -5.25 23.21 4.86
C ASP A 5 -4.15 22.38 4.16
N HIS A 6 -3.29 21.67 4.91
CA HIS A 6 -2.27 20.83 4.28
C HIS A 6 -2.87 19.49 3.83
N VAL A 7 -3.38 19.48 2.60
CA VAL A 7 -3.79 18.24 1.91
C VAL A 7 -2.57 17.65 1.19
N SER A 8 -2.11 16.49 1.64
CA SER A 8 -1.12 15.66 0.97
C SER A 8 -1.73 14.91 -0.21
N THR A 9 -0.91 14.56 -1.20
CA THR A 9 -1.29 13.70 -2.34
C THR A 9 -1.88 12.35 -1.90
N HIS A 10 -1.50 11.88 -0.71
CA HIS A 10 -1.96 10.61 -0.15
C HIS A 10 -3.05 10.76 0.92
N ASP A 11 -3.59 11.96 1.14
CA ASP A 11 -4.68 12.14 2.08
C ASP A 11 -5.96 11.52 1.52
N ALA A 12 -6.61 10.71 2.34
CA ALA A 12 -7.93 10.15 2.08
C ALA A 12 -8.88 10.58 3.20
N PRO A 13 -10.18 10.76 2.92
CA PRO A 13 -11.17 10.97 3.98
C PRO A 13 -11.09 9.85 5.02
N GLU A 14 -11.19 10.23 6.29
CA GLU A 14 -11.33 9.24 7.35
C GLU A 14 -12.61 8.40 7.14
N ASP A 15 -12.46 7.09 7.34
CA ASP A 15 -13.55 6.14 7.28
C ASP A 15 -13.45 5.18 8.46
N VAL A 16 -14.45 5.22 9.33
CA VAL A 16 -14.53 4.38 10.55
C VAL A 16 -14.45 2.88 10.25
N ARG A 17 -14.80 2.45 9.03
CA ARG A 17 -14.67 1.05 8.61
C ARG A 17 -13.20 0.59 8.57
N ASN A 18 -12.27 1.52 8.40
CA ASN A 18 -10.84 1.23 8.34
C ASN A 18 -10.18 1.08 9.72
N GLU A 19 -10.90 1.31 10.82
CA GLU A 19 -10.34 1.23 12.18
C GLU A 19 -9.90 -0.19 12.54
N ASN A 20 -10.65 -1.20 12.07
CA ASN A 20 -10.47 -2.61 12.46
C ASN A 20 -10.02 -3.51 11.32
N ILE A 21 -9.47 -2.94 10.24
CA ILE A 21 -8.94 -3.75 9.14
C ILE A 21 -7.69 -4.49 9.56
N LEU A 22 -7.46 -5.63 8.91
CA LEU A 22 -6.21 -6.37 9.01
C LEU A 22 -5.29 -5.94 7.87
N ILE A 23 -4.02 -5.76 8.19
CA ILE A 23 -2.95 -5.47 7.24
C ILE A 23 -2.08 -6.71 7.13
N TYR A 24 -1.74 -7.10 5.90
CA TYR A 24 -0.82 -8.21 5.66
C TYR A 24 0.62 -7.73 5.73
N VAL A 25 1.40 -8.23 6.68
CA VAL A 25 2.83 -7.91 6.86
C VAL A 25 3.57 -9.21 7.21
N ASP A 26 4.67 -9.49 6.52
CA ASP A 26 5.56 -10.64 6.78
C ASP A 26 4.85 -11.98 6.96
N GLY A 27 3.90 -12.29 6.06
CA GLY A 27 3.17 -13.57 6.10
C GLY A 27 1.95 -13.60 7.03
N ASN A 28 1.66 -12.51 7.75
CA ASN A 28 0.64 -12.47 8.79
C ASN A 28 -0.38 -11.35 8.57
N LEU A 29 -1.64 -11.61 8.87
CA LEU A 29 -2.68 -10.58 8.98
C LEU A 29 -2.70 -10.05 10.41
N VAL A 30 -2.39 -8.76 10.58
CA VAL A 30 -2.33 -8.09 11.88
C VAL A 30 -3.25 -6.88 11.94
N PRO A 31 -3.78 -6.49 13.12
CA PRO A 31 -4.49 -5.23 13.28
C PRO A 31 -3.66 -4.03 12.82
N ARG A 32 -4.31 -2.99 12.28
CA ARG A 32 -3.65 -1.78 11.77
C ARG A 32 -2.61 -1.18 12.73
N GLU A 33 -2.90 -1.14 14.03
CA GLU A 33 -2.00 -0.59 15.05
C GLU A 33 -0.71 -1.41 15.28
N GLN A 34 -0.70 -2.67 14.84
CA GLN A 34 0.41 -3.62 14.98
C GLN A 34 1.20 -3.80 13.68
N ALA A 35 0.70 -3.24 12.57
CA ALA A 35 1.37 -3.30 11.28
C ALA A 35 2.62 -2.41 11.29
N VAL A 36 3.79 -3.03 11.36
CA VAL A 36 5.09 -2.35 11.43
C VAL A 36 6.06 -2.94 10.41
N VAL A 37 6.95 -2.10 9.89
CA VAL A 37 8.10 -2.51 9.06
C VAL A 37 9.39 -2.06 9.75
N SER A 38 10.49 -2.72 9.44
CA SER A 38 11.81 -2.30 9.94
C SER A 38 12.17 -0.92 9.41
N VAL A 39 12.77 -0.07 10.25
CA VAL A 39 13.35 1.20 9.78
C VAL A 39 14.54 1.01 8.84
N TYR A 40 15.08 -0.21 8.76
CA TYR A 40 16.14 -0.61 7.83
C TYR A 40 15.62 -1.32 6.58
N ASP A 41 14.30 -1.41 6.41
CA ASP A 41 13.69 -1.89 5.17
C ASP A 41 14.13 -1.02 3.99
N SER A 42 14.52 -1.63 2.87
CA SER A 42 15.04 -0.89 1.69
C SER A 42 13.97 -0.03 1.03
N GLY A 43 12.71 -0.47 1.05
CA GLY A 43 11.56 0.30 0.60
C GLY A 43 11.36 1.55 1.44
N PHE A 44 11.62 1.49 2.75
CA PHE A 44 11.60 2.69 3.62
C PHE A 44 12.85 3.57 3.46
N MET A 45 14.04 2.97 3.49
CA MET A 45 15.32 3.71 3.52
C MET A 45 15.67 4.39 2.20
N LEU A 46 15.38 3.73 1.08
CA LEU A 46 15.84 4.12 -0.25
C LEU A 46 14.68 4.36 -1.22
N GLY A 47 13.45 3.99 -0.85
CA GLY A 47 12.34 3.92 -1.79
C GLY A 47 12.48 2.77 -2.78
N ASP A 48 13.23 1.72 -2.40
CA ASP A 48 13.49 0.56 -3.25
C ASP A 48 12.30 -0.41 -3.21
N GLY A 49 11.32 -0.13 -4.05
CA GLY A 49 10.12 -0.95 -4.17
C GLY A 49 9.13 -0.42 -5.21
N VAL A 50 8.18 -1.28 -5.58
CA VAL A 50 7.05 -0.95 -6.45
C VAL A 50 5.75 -1.14 -5.70
N TRP A 51 4.70 -0.41 -6.08
CA TRP A 51 3.40 -0.50 -5.43
C TRP A 51 2.27 -0.37 -6.44
N GLU A 52 1.11 -0.91 -6.08
CA GLU A 52 -0.12 -0.77 -6.84
C GLU A 52 -1.31 -0.41 -5.95
N GLY A 53 -2.21 0.40 -6.50
CA GLY A 53 -3.45 0.79 -5.84
C GLY A 53 -4.64 0.23 -6.61
N MET A 54 -5.39 -0.69 -6.00
CA MET A 54 -6.55 -1.33 -6.62
C MET A 54 -7.87 -0.81 -6.02
N ARG A 55 -8.94 -0.82 -6.82
CA ARG A 55 -10.28 -0.43 -6.38
C ARG A 55 -11.26 -1.58 -6.46
N ILE A 56 -12.09 -1.70 -5.43
CA ILE A 56 -13.18 -2.69 -5.37
C ILE A 56 -14.51 -1.98 -5.65
N TYR A 57 -15.27 -2.53 -6.60
CA TYR A 57 -16.65 -2.14 -6.89
C TYR A 57 -17.53 -3.39 -6.78
N ASP A 58 -18.57 -3.34 -5.95
CA ASP A 58 -19.53 -4.44 -5.76
C ASP A 58 -18.86 -5.81 -5.54
N GLY A 59 -17.80 -5.83 -4.73
CA GLY A 59 -17.06 -7.05 -4.39
C GLY A 59 -16.05 -7.52 -5.45
N HIS A 60 -15.85 -6.77 -6.53
CA HIS A 60 -14.92 -7.11 -7.61
C HIS A 60 -13.80 -6.08 -7.72
N ILE A 61 -12.56 -6.54 -7.93
CA ILE A 61 -11.43 -5.68 -8.20
C ILE A 61 -11.49 -5.26 -9.68
N ALA A 62 -11.53 -3.95 -9.94
CA ALA A 62 -11.52 -3.44 -11.30
C ALA A 62 -10.14 -3.64 -11.94
N PHE A 63 -10.11 -4.12 -13.19
CA PHE A 63 -8.88 -4.30 -13.99
C PHE A 63 -7.79 -5.14 -13.29
N MET A 64 -8.19 -6.21 -12.59
CA MET A 64 -7.27 -7.03 -11.79
C MET A 64 -6.04 -7.46 -12.57
N ASP A 65 -6.22 -8.07 -13.74
CA ASP A 65 -5.11 -8.59 -14.55
C ASP A 65 -4.16 -7.44 -14.97
N ASP A 66 -4.70 -6.31 -15.43
CA ASP A 66 -3.90 -5.13 -15.82
C ASP A 66 -3.10 -4.53 -14.64
N HIS A 67 -3.62 -4.61 -13.41
CA HIS A 67 -2.90 -4.17 -12.21
C HIS A 67 -1.76 -5.12 -11.86
N ILE A 68 -1.99 -6.44 -11.91
CA ILE A 68 -0.96 -7.44 -11.61
C ILE A 68 0.15 -7.43 -12.66
N ASP A 69 -0.20 -7.35 -13.95
CA ASP A 69 0.77 -7.27 -15.03
C ASP A 69 1.68 -6.05 -14.85
N ARG A 70 1.09 -4.88 -14.57
CA ARG A 70 1.87 -3.64 -14.34
C ARG A 70 2.78 -3.72 -13.10
N LEU A 71 2.32 -4.37 -12.02
CA LEU A 71 3.15 -4.58 -10.82
C LEU A 71 4.37 -5.44 -11.13
N LEU A 72 4.16 -6.57 -11.82
CA LEU A 72 5.23 -7.51 -12.17
C LEU A 72 6.20 -6.91 -13.20
N GLU A 73 5.69 -6.17 -14.19
CA GLU A 73 6.53 -5.42 -15.13
C GLU A 73 7.40 -4.39 -14.39
N ALA A 74 6.81 -3.62 -13.47
CA ALA A 74 7.56 -2.64 -12.69
C ALA A 74 8.65 -3.28 -11.83
N ALA A 75 8.35 -4.40 -11.17
CA ALA A 75 9.33 -5.16 -10.39
C ALA A 75 10.50 -5.65 -11.27
N LEU A 76 10.20 -6.17 -12.46
CA LEU A 76 11.21 -6.59 -13.44
C LEU A 76 12.13 -5.42 -13.85
N TYR A 77 11.58 -4.22 -14.06
CA TYR A 77 12.37 -3.05 -14.49
C TYR A 77 13.37 -2.57 -13.44
N ILE A 78 13.14 -2.87 -12.17
CA ILE A 78 14.05 -2.52 -11.06
C ILE A 78 14.86 -3.73 -10.56
N ASP A 79 14.78 -4.88 -11.25
CA ASP A 79 15.43 -6.14 -10.87
C ASP A 79 15.03 -6.64 -9.46
N LEU A 80 13.76 -6.43 -9.09
CA LEU A 80 13.18 -6.88 -7.83
C LEU A 80 12.51 -8.25 -8.00
N GLU A 81 12.89 -9.22 -7.16
CA GLU A 81 12.31 -10.57 -7.11
C GLU A 81 11.13 -10.61 -6.13
N ILE A 82 9.94 -10.98 -6.62
CA ILE A 82 8.67 -11.08 -5.86
C ILE A 82 7.83 -12.28 -6.28
#